data_AF-A0A455UNL8-F1
#
_entry.id   AF-A0A455UNL8-F1
#
_cell.length_a   1.000
_cell.length_b   1.000
_cell.length_c   1.000
_cell.angle_alpha   90.00
_cell.angle_beta   90.00
_cell.angle_gamma   90.00
#
_symmetry.space_group_name_H-M   'P 1'
#
loop_
_entity.id
_entity.type
_entity.pdbx_description
1 polymer ?
#
loop_
_entity_poly.entity_id
_entity_poly.type
_entity_poly.pdbx_seq_one_letter_code
_entity_poly.pdbx_strand_id
1 'polypeptide(L)'
;MGEYYPRGGALGLTAVSLGHIYIGTLGTEGALEGMTTGYVDECWAKEHHNLWYEEVKDQTLSEEEVAARKSAGGSSEPSAPRTS
;
A
#
# COMPACT_ATOMS: atom_id res chain seq x y z
N MET A 1 15.26 -41.21 11.95
CA MET A 1 14.41 -40.05 12.27
C MET A 1 14.01 -39.43 10.94
N GLY A 2 12.79 -39.69 10.47
CA GLY A 2 12.30 -39.14 9.20
C GLY A 2 11.89 -37.68 9.39
N GLU A 3 12.39 -36.81 8.54
CA GLU A 3 12.12 -35.38 8.55
C GLU A 3 10.62 -35.13 8.37
N TYR A 4 9.96 -34.65 9.43
CA TYR A 4 8.65 -34.02 9.34
C TYR A 4 8.81 -32.63 8.73
N TYR A 5 9.10 -32.56 7.42
CA TYR A 5 8.93 -31.31 6.68
C TYR A 5 7.42 -31.09 6.52
N PRO A 6 6.83 -29.99 7.03
CA PRO A 6 5.41 -29.76 6.91
C PRO A 6 5.08 -29.53 5.44
N ARG A 7 4.61 -30.58 4.76
CA ARG A 7 4.09 -30.56 3.37
C ARG A 7 2.90 -29.61 3.17
N GLY A 8 2.54 -28.82 4.18
CA GLY A 8 1.51 -27.79 4.17
C GLY A 8 2.03 -26.35 4.22
N GLY A 9 3.35 -26.11 4.29
CA GLY A 9 3.89 -24.75 4.34
C GLY A 9 3.47 -23.88 3.14
N ALA A 10 3.49 -24.47 1.94
CA ALA A 10 2.99 -23.81 0.73
C ALA A 10 1.49 -23.46 0.84
N LEU A 11 0.67 -24.37 1.36
CA LEU A 11 -0.76 -24.14 1.56
C LEU A 11 -1.02 -23.02 2.58
N GLY A 12 -0.22 -22.95 3.64
CA GLY A 12 -0.28 -21.88 4.64
C GLY A 12 0.07 -20.52 4.03
N LEU A 13 1.16 -20.43 3.26
CA LEU A 13 1.53 -19.21 2.55
C LEU A 13 0.47 -18.81 1.53
N THR A 14 -0.10 -19.74 0.78
CA THR A 14 -1.21 -19.46 -0.14
C THR A 14 -2.41 -18.89 0.61
N ALA A 15 -2.81 -19.47 1.74
CA ALA A 15 -3.94 -18.97 2.54
C ALA A 15 -3.70 -17.54 3.05
N VAL A 16 -2.51 -17.27 3.61
CA VAL A 16 -2.14 -15.91 4.07
C VAL A 16 -2.09 -14.93 2.90
N SER A 17 -1.53 -15.35 1.75
CA SER A 17 -1.45 -14.50 0.55
C SER A 17 -2.84 -14.12 0.04
N LEU A 18 -3.77 -15.08 -0.01
CA LEU A 18 -5.16 -14.80 -0.39
C LEU A 18 -5.85 -13.86 0.59
N GLY A 19 -5.64 -14.07 1.90
CA GLY A 19 -6.16 -13.17 2.93
C GLY A 19 -5.60 -11.75 2.81
N HIS A 20 -4.31 -11.63 2.53
CA HIS A 20 -3.64 -10.34 2.33
C HIS A 20 -4.18 -9.61 1.08
N ILE A 21 -4.35 -10.33 -0.03
CA ILE A 21 -4.94 -9.76 -1.26
C ILE A 21 -6.36 -9.27 -1.00
N TYR A 22 -7.17 -10.05 -0.28
CA TYR A 22 -8.54 -9.66 0.05
C TYR A 22 -8.58 -8.34 0.84
N ILE A 23 -7.80 -8.24 1.93
CA ILE A 23 -7.77 -7.02 2.76
C ILE A 23 -7.28 -5.82 1.94
N GLY A 24 -6.22 -5.98 1.14
CA GLY A 24 -5.66 -4.91 0.33
C GLY A 24 -6.50 -4.48 -0.88
N THR A 25 -7.58 -5.19 -1.22
CA THR A 25 -8.40 -4.89 -2.40
C THR A 25 -9.86 -4.57 -2.07
N LEU A 26 -10.54 -5.49 -1.38
CA LEU A 26 -11.99 -5.43 -1.16
C LEU A 26 -12.35 -5.31 0.32
N GLY A 27 -11.49 -5.82 1.20
CA GLY A 27 -11.73 -5.85 2.65
C GLY A 27 -11.57 -4.50 3.33
N THR A 28 -10.84 -3.59 2.70
CA THR A 28 -10.61 -2.23 3.21
C THR A 28 -10.76 -1.23 2.06
N GLU A 29 -11.82 -0.43 2.11
CA GLU A 29 -12.07 0.64 1.15
C GLU A 29 -10.88 1.63 1.12
N GLY A 30 -10.53 2.17 -0.04
CA GLY A 30 -9.40 3.09 -0.19
C GLY A 30 -8.00 2.44 -0.15
N ALA A 31 -7.84 1.21 0.36
CA ALA A 31 -6.52 0.56 0.47
C ALA A 31 -5.85 0.31 -0.90
N LEU A 32 -6.63 -0.14 -1.90
CA LEU A 32 -6.12 -0.36 -3.25
C LEU A 32 -5.74 0.95 -3.96
N GLU A 33 -6.54 2.00 -3.78
CA GLU A 33 -6.22 3.33 -4.31
C GLU A 33 -4.95 3.88 -3.63
N GLY A 34 -4.81 3.69 -2.32
CA GLY A 34 -3.59 4.01 -1.57
C GLY A 34 -2.35 3.32 -2.12
N MET A 35 -2.42 2.03 -2.43
CA MET A 35 -1.29 1.30 -3.01
C MET A 35 -0.92 1.76 -4.42
N THR A 36 -1.91 2.12 -5.24
CA THR A 36 -1.69 2.44 -6.66
C THR A 36 -1.33 3.91 -6.89
N THR A 37 -1.86 4.81 -6.05
CA THR A 37 -1.64 6.25 -6.17
C THR A 37 -0.59 6.77 -5.17
N GLY A 38 -0.35 6.04 -4.08
CA GLY A 38 0.48 6.49 -2.96
C GLY A 38 -0.23 7.44 -1.99
N TYR A 39 -1.53 7.69 -2.17
CA TYR A 39 -2.31 8.61 -1.33
C TYR A 39 -3.54 7.93 -0.74
N VAL A 40 -3.81 8.19 0.54
CA VAL A 40 -5.01 7.74 1.26
C VAL A 40 -5.71 8.95 1.88
N ASP A 41 -7.03 8.87 2.06
CA ASP A 41 -7.78 9.92 2.74
C ASP A 41 -7.56 9.89 4.26
N GLU A 42 -7.92 10.99 4.92
CA GLU A 42 -7.74 11.13 6.36
C GLU A 42 -8.58 10.15 7.18
N CYS A 43 -9.80 9.82 6.74
CA CYS A 43 -10.67 8.92 7.49
C CYS A 43 -10.09 7.51 7.49
N TRP A 44 -9.61 7.04 6.33
CA TRP A 44 -8.90 5.78 6.23
C TRP A 44 -7.68 5.72 7.15
N ALA A 45 -6.86 6.78 7.12
CA ALA A 45 -5.65 6.88 7.94
C ALA A 45 -5.99 6.84 9.44
N LYS A 46 -7.04 7.54 9.88
CA LYS A 46 -7.53 7.51 11.27
C LYS A 46 -8.04 6.14 11.67
N GLU A 47 -8.82 5.47 10.81
CA GLU A 47 -9.44 4.18 11.14
C GLU A 47 -8.45 3.01 11.16
N HIS A 48 -7.50 2.99 10.23
CA HIS A 48 -6.61 1.84 10.04
C HIS A 48 -5.18 2.08 10.58
N HIS A 49 -4.75 3.33 10.67
CA HIS A 49 -3.38 3.71 11.04
C HIS A 49 -3.33 4.96 11.94
N ASN A 50 -4.21 5.04 12.95
CA ASN A 50 -4.36 6.24 13.79
C ASN A 50 -3.04 6.80 14.36
N LEU A 51 -2.15 5.94 14.83
CA LEU A 51 -0.85 6.38 15.39
C LEU A 51 0.01 7.07 14.33
N TRP A 52 0.10 6.50 13.14
CA TRP A 52 0.82 7.10 12.03
C TRP A 52 0.14 8.40 11.56
N TYR A 53 -1.20 8.42 11.50
CA TYR A 53 -1.95 9.64 11.18
C TYR A 53 -1.59 10.79 12.13
N GLU A 54 -1.59 10.55 13.44
CA GLU A 54 -1.22 11.57 14.43
C GLU A 54 0.21 12.10 14.26
N GLU A 55 1.13 11.28 13.75
CA GLU A 55 2.51 11.67 13.48
C GLU A 55 2.67 12.55 12.22
N VAL A 56 1.83 12.35 11.20
CA VAL A 56 2.02 12.96 9.87
C VAL A 56 0.95 13.97 9.47
N LYS A 57 -0.15 14.10 10.23
CA LYS A 57 -1.30 14.98 9.88
C LYS A 57 -0.93 16.44 9.59
N ASP A 58 0.11 16.97 10.24
CA ASP A 58 0.56 18.35 10.04
C ASP A 58 1.47 18.51 8.80
N GLN A 59 1.80 17.40 8.14
CA GLN A 59 2.68 17.30 6.96
C GLN A 59 1.92 16.80 5.73
N THR A 60 0.59 16.72 5.78
CA THR A 60 -0.24 16.25 4.66
C THR A 60 -0.37 17.31 3.58
N LEU A 61 -0.65 16.85 2.36
CA LEU A 61 -0.96 17.73 1.23
C LEU A 61 -2.45 18.06 1.23
N SER A 62 -2.82 19.25 0.75
CA SER A 62 -4.22 19.56 0.51
C SER A 62 -4.79 18.70 -0.62
N GLU A 63 -6.11 18.51 -0.63
CA GLU A 63 -6.81 17.73 -1.66
C GLU A 63 -6.54 18.27 -3.07
N GLU A 64 -6.39 19.58 -3.22
CA GLU A 64 -6.07 20.24 -4.50
C GLU A 64 -4.67 19.84 -4.99
N GLU A 65 -3.68 19.83 -4.10
CA GLU A 65 -2.31 19.42 -4.43
C GLU A 65 -2.25 17.92 -4.79
N VAL A 66 -3.00 17.07 -4.09
CA VAL A 66 -3.11 15.64 -4.41
C VAL A 66 -3.78 15.43 -5.77
N ALA A 67 -4.87 16.15 -6.06
CA ALA A 67 -5.56 16.08 -7.35
C ALA A 67 -4.66 16.54 -8.51
N ALA A 68 -3.91 17.62 -8.31
CA ALA A 68 -2.92 18.10 -9.27
C ALA A 68 -1.83 17.05 -9.52
N ARG A 69 -1.34 16.37 -8.47
CA ARG A 69 -0.30 15.35 -8.56
C ARG A 69 -0.78 14.04 -9.19
N LYS A 70 -2.02 13.62 -8.90
CA LYS A 70 -2.71 12.50 -9.56
C LYS A 70 -2.87 12.76 -11.06
N SER A 71 -3.14 14.01 -11.44
CA SER A 71 -3.27 14.42 -12.85
C SER A 71 -1.91 14.54 -13.57
N ALA A 72 -0.84 14.88 -12.84
CA ALA A 72 0.51 15.00 -13.40
C ALA A 72 1.26 13.64 -13.53
N GLY A 73 0.85 12.59 -12.81
CA GLY A 73 1.53 11.30 -12.70
C GLY A 73 1.51 10.38 -13.93
N GLY A 74 1.22 10.89 -15.14
CA GLY A 74 1.19 10.11 -16.37
C GLY A 74 2.54 9.86 -17.06
N SER A 75 3.62 10.52 -16.65
CA SER A 75 4.97 10.25 -17.20
C SER A 75 6.04 10.95 -16.36
N SER A 76 6.85 10.20 -15.62
CA SER A 76 8.22 10.60 -15.26
C SER A 76 8.92 9.47 -14.53
N GLU A 77 9.44 8.53 -15.31
CA GLU A 77 10.63 7.79 -14.92
C GLU A 77 11.80 8.78 -14.90
N PRO A 78 12.50 9.01 -13.78
CA PRO A 78 13.77 9.71 -13.84
C PRO A 78 14.77 8.75 -14.47
N SER A 79 15.04 8.96 -15.76
CA SER A 79 16.16 8.34 -16.46
C SER A 79 17.45 8.66 -15.69
N ALA A 80 17.90 7.72 -14.87
CA ALA A 80 19.18 7.83 -14.18
C ALA A 80 20.30 7.75 -15.22
N PRO A 81 21.29 8.66 -15.22
CA PRO A 81 22.44 8.52 -16.10
C PRO A 81 23.21 7.25 -15.70
N ARG A 82 23.35 6.30 -16.63
CA ARG A 82 24.31 5.20 -16.51
C ARG A 82 25.70 5.83 -16.36
N THR A 83 26.29 5.70 -15.17
CA THR A 83 27.68 6.10 -14.94
C THR A 83 28.59 5.08 -15.64
N SER A 84 29.55 5.57 -16.43
CA SER A 84 30.62 4.76 -17.04
C SER A 84 31.65 4.28 -16.03
#